data_AF-A0A955HJJ3-F1
#
_entry.id   AF-A0A955HJJ3-F1
#
_cell.length_a   1.000
_cell.length_b   1.000
_cell.length_c   1.000
_cell.angle_alpha   90.00
_cell.angle_beta   90.00
_cell.angle_gamma   90.00
#
_symmetry.space_group_name_H-M   'P 1'
#
loop_
_entity.id
_entity.type
_entity.pdbx_description
1 polymer ?
#
loop_
_entity_poly.entity_id
_entity_poly.type
_entity_poly.pdbx_seq_one_letter_code
_entity_poly.pdbx_strand_id
1 'polypeptide(L)'
;MNPELLAAVKERITLGHSKEAITAALEAAGYDRATIEQVYQEAHSDYVRTAIPLADTTGAAQFAPSPEATALPGAVQLFKAGWRYMLSRLDMVGALAAVLVVMGVGGAVLSTRAASLSVAMSLVMSVVVIAASVFYLLLLIAIVRIVTQSGTEALKLKEALHWSKSHFFGFFWVGILSALVVFGGTLLFVIPGIIVSIYVYFTQYVYVTEGTRGMAAILRSVQLSTGYWWALFWRSLVIGLLSFVVMIPVLVIQKVAENMTAPDSYTMLLTQAFEQAVSAGLVVLIMFAAYTLYQHLAIARPVGTNTSVPASWKYKALAWLGVLFILLLIILSAAYSVYES
;
A
#
# COMPACT_ATOMS: atom_id res chain seq x y z
N MET A 1 26.99 5.44 -32.72
CA MET A 1 25.77 4.85 -32.14
C MET A 1 24.59 5.72 -32.52
N ASN A 2 23.47 5.15 -32.95
CA ASN A 2 22.32 5.94 -33.43
C ASN A 2 21.51 6.49 -32.23
N PRO A 3 21.42 7.82 -32.03
CA PRO A 3 20.70 8.42 -30.91
C PRO A 3 19.19 8.13 -30.92
N GLU A 4 18.59 7.97 -32.10
CA GLU A 4 17.16 7.63 -32.21
C GLU A 4 16.88 6.20 -31.76
N LEU A 5 17.78 5.27 -32.07
CA LEU A 5 17.69 3.87 -31.64
C LEU A 5 17.81 3.77 -30.12
N LEU A 6 18.73 4.53 -29.51
CA LEU A 6 18.88 4.60 -28.06
C LEU A 6 17.62 5.16 -27.39
N ALA A 7 17.02 6.21 -27.95
CA ALA A 7 15.78 6.79 -27.44
C ALA A 7 14.60 5.79 -27.53
N ALA A 8 14.45 5.09 -28.65
CA ALA A 8 13.41 4.08 -28.84
C ALA A 8 13.57 2.88 -27.89
N VAL A 9 14.80 2.44 -27.63
CA VAL A 9 15.08 1.37 -26.66
C VAL A 9 14.80 1.85 -25.23
N LYS A 10 15.20 3.07 -24.87
CA LYS A 10 14.86 3.69 -23.57
C LYS A 10 13.35 3.75 -23.35
N GLU A 11 12.60 4.20 -24.35
CA GLU A 11 11.14 4.25 -24.29
C GLU A 11 10.53 2.85 -24.13
N ARG A 12 11.02 1.84 -24.84
CA ARG A 12 10.51 0.47 -24.70
C ARG A 12 10.85 -0.15 -23.33
N ILE A 13 12.00 0.18 -22.77
CA ILE A 13 12.38 -0.22 -21.41
C ILE A 13 11.46 0.46 -20.38
N THR A 14 11.17 1.77 -20.53
CA THR A 14 10.25 2.47 -19.60
C THR A 14 8.80 2.01 -19.74
N LEU A 15 8.39 1.55 -20.93
CA LEU A 15 7.10 0.91 -21.19
C LEU A 15 7.03 -0.56 -20.70
N GLY A 16 8.14 -1.13 -20.23
CA GLY A 16 8.18 -2.46 -19.62
C GLY A 16 8.29 -3.63 -20.59
N HIS A 17 8.78 -3.41 -21.81
CA HIS A 17 9.03 -4.49 -22.77
C HIS A 17 10.23 -5.35 -22.33
N SER A 18 10.13 -6.68 -22.52
CA SER A 18 11.25 -7.58 -22.21
C SER A 18 12.41 -7.39 -23.19
N LYS A 19 13.62 -7.80 -22.78
CA LYS A 19 14.82 -7.74 -23.63
C LYS A 19 14.56 -8.45 -24.96
N GLU A 20 13.95 -9.62 -24.91
CA GLU A 20 13.65 -10.46 -26.06
C GLU A 20 12.64 -9.79 -27.01
N ALA A 21 11.63 -9.10 -26.47
CA ALA A 21 10.65 -8.36 -27.28
C ALA A 21 11.29 -7.13 -27.96
N ILE A 22 12.22 -6.46 -27.27
CA ILE A 22 12.99 -5.34 -27.83
C ILE A 22 13.93 -5.89 -28.92
N THR A 23 14.65 -6.97 -28.65
CA THR A 23 15.56 -7.62 -29.60
C THR A 23 14.82 -8.09 -30.85
N ALA A 24 13.72 -8.83 -30.70
CA ALA A 24 12.94 -9.33 -31.84
C ALA A 24 12.39 -8.21 -32.73
N ALA A 25 11.95 -7.09 -32.12
CA ALA A 25 11.44 -5.95 -32.88
C ALA A 25 12.55 -5.17 -33.60
N LEU A 26 13.75 -5.12 -33.05
CA LEU A 26 14.90 -4.48 -33.68
C LEU A 26 15.54 -5.37 -34.76
N GLU A 27 15.57 -6.69 -34.56
CA GLU A 27 15.96 -7.64 -35.61
C GLU A 27 14.99 -7.56 -36.81
N ALA A 28 13.68 -7.46 -36.55
CA ALA A 28 12.68 -7.25 -37.60
C ALA A 28 12.82 -5.90 -38.33
N ALA A 29 13.40 -4.89 -37.67
CA ALA A 29 13.72 -3.60 -38.26
C ALA A 29 15.09 -3.58 -38.98
N GLY A 30 15.77 -4.73 -39.07
CA GLY A 30 17.02 -4.88 -39.82
C GLY A 30 18.29 -4.52 -39.04
N TYR A 31 18.23 -4.34 -37.73
CA TYR A 31 19.42 -4.08 -36.91
C TYR A 31 20.16 -5.38 -36.57
N ASP A 32 21.49 -5.31 -36.56
CA ASP A 32 22.33 -6.45 -36.18
C ASP A 32 22.34 -6.69 -34.66
N ARG A 33 22.56 -7.94 -34.27
CA ARG A 33 22.46 -8.37 -32.87
C ARG A 33 23.51 -7.71 -31.95
N ALA A 34 24.67 -7.36 -32.48
CA ALA A 34 25.72 -6.72 -31.69
C ALA A 34 25.35 -5.27 -31.37
N THR A 35 24.81 -4.54 -32.34
CA THR A 35 24.28 -3.18 -32.16
C THR A 35 23.09 -3.18 -31.19
N ILE A 36 22.18 -4.14 -31.30
CA ILE A 36 21.04 -4.28 -30.39
C ILE A 36 21.53 -4.47 -28.95
N GLU A 37 22.48 -5.38 -28.73
CA GLU A 37 23.02 -5.63 -27.39
C GLU A 37 23.71 -4.40 -26.83
N GLN A 38 24.54 -3.71 -27.62
CA GLN A 38 25.24 -2.51 -27.19
C GLN A 38 24.27 -1.39 -26.78
N VAL A 39 23.25 -1.12 -27.60
CA VAL A 39 22.27 -0.07 -27.32
C VAL A 39 21.36 -0.45 -26.15
N TYR A 40 21.00 -1.73 -26.03
CA TYR A 40 20.25 -2.23 -24.89
C TYR A 40 21.03 -2.04 -23.58
N GLN A 41 22.32 -2.41 -23.56
CA GLN A 41 23.17 -2.26 -22.38
C GLN A 41 23.33 -0.80 -21.98
N GLU A 42 23.51 0.11 -22.94
CA GLU A 42 23.61 1.53 -22.65
C GLU A 42 22.27 2.12 -22.15
N ALA A 43 21.16 1.83 -22.83
CA ALA A 43 19.83 2.25 -22.42
C ALA A 43 19.43 1.69 -21.04
N HIS A 44 19.78 0.44 -20.77
CA HIS A 44 19.54 -0.22 -19.49
C HIS A 44 20.43 0.37 -18.40
N SER A 45 21.71 0.67 -18.68
CA SER A 45 22.61 1.30 -17.72
C SER A 45 22.15 2.72 -17.33
N ASP A 46 21.63 3.50 -18.30
CA ASP A 46 21.07 4.82 -18.05
C ASP A 46 19.74 4.74 -17.29
N TYR A 47 18.89 3.76 -17.62
CA TYR A 47 17.68 3.45 -16.84
C TYR A 47 18.04 3.06 -15.41
N VAL A 48 19.07 2.24 -15.19
CA VAL A 48 19.56 1.84 -13.87
C VAL A 48 20.18 3.02 -13.10
N ARG A 49 20.85 3.97 -13.77
CA ARG A 49 21.41 5.18 -13.13
C ARG A 49 20.36 6.22 -12.76
N THR A 50 19.25 6.31 -13.51
CA THR A 50 18.17 7.28 -13.27
C THR A 50 17.00 6.70 -12.48
N ALA A 51 16.84 5.39 -12.49
CA ALA A 51 16.12 4.68 -11.44
C ALA A 51 16.82 4.95 -10.11
N ILE A 52 16.06 5.13 -9.04
CA ILE A 52 16.61 5.04 -7.68
C ILE A 52 17.44 3.75 -7.65
N PRO A 53 18.68 3.76 -7.14
CA PRO A 53 19.48 2.55 -7.04
C PRO A 53 18.57 1.47 -6.47
N LEU A 54 18.30 0.45 -7.30
CA LEU A 54 17.69 -0.78 -6.85
C LEU A 54 18.41 -1.10 -5.55
N ALA A 55 17.67 -1.23 -4.45
CA ALA A 55 18.24 -1.77 -3.22
C ALA A 55 19.11 -2.94 -3.66
N ASP A 56 20.40 -2.86 -3.32
CA ASP A 56 21.52 -3.63 -3.85
C ASP A 56 21.09 -4.96 -4.48
N THR A 57 21.69 -5.39 -5.59
CA THR A 57 21.40 -6.69 -6.21
C THR A 57 21.53 -7.90 -5.25
N THR A 58 22.02 -7.72 -4.03
CA THR A 58 21.86 -8.60 -2.87
C THR A 58 20.40 -8.85 -2.44
N GLY A 59 19.47 -7.93 -2.67
CA GLY A 59 18.03 -8.13 -2.47
C GLY A 59 17.42 -9.12 -3.47
N ALA A 60 17.91 -9.16 -4.71
CA ALA A 60 17.52 -10.18 -5.68
C ALA A 60 18.09 -11.57 -5.32
N ALA A 61 19.28 -11.62 -4.71
CA ALA A 61 19.90 -12.85 -4.21
C ALA A 61 19.22 -13.40 -2.94
N GLN A 62 18.44 -12.59 -2.21
CA GLN A 62 17.65 -13.01 -1.04
C GLN A 62 16.45 -13.90 -1.39
N PHE A 63 16.14 -14.07 -2.68
CA PHE A 63 15.01 -14.86 -3.17
C PHE A 63 15.43 -16.16 -3.87
N ALA A 64 16.56 -16.75 -3.46
CA ALA A 64 16.91 -18.10 -3.88
C ALA A 64 15.80 -19.10 -3.47
N PRO A 65 15.31 -19.95 -4.38
CA PRO A 65 14.17 -20.82 -4.11
C PRO A 65 14.51 -21.84 -3.03
N SER A 66 13.81 -21.77 -1.89
CA SER A 66 13.73 -22.90 -0.95
C SER A 66 12.74 -23.93 -1.50
N PRO A 67 13.02 -25.25 -1.49
CA PRO A 67 12.16 -26.29 -2.08
C PRO A 67 10.72 -26.36 -1.52
N GLU A 68 10.44 -25.72 -0.38
CA GLU A 68 9.11 -25.64 0.25
C GLU A 68 8.28 -24.40 -0.20
N ALA A 69 8.80 -23.55 -1.09
CA ALA A 69 8.26 -22.23 -1.41
C ALA A 69 6.96 -22.19 -2.24
N THR A 70 6.33 -23.32 -2.55
CA THR A 70 5.18 -23.39 -3.48
C THR A 70 3.80 -23.23 -2.84
N ALA A 71 3.66 -23.33 -1.51
CA ALA A 71 2.36 -23.24 -0.85
C ALA A 71 2.20 -21.93 -0.04
N LEU A 72 1.13 -21.17 -0.32
CA LEU A 72 0.78 -19.98 0.46
C LEU A 72 0.43 -20.37 1.91
N PRO A 73 1.02 -19.73 2.93
CA PRO A 73 0.77 -20.05 4.34
C PRO A 73 -0.70 -19.91 4.70
N GLY A 74 -1.16 -20.73 5.66
CA GLY A 74 -2.56 -20.69 6.11
C GLY A 74 -2.91 -19.37 6.83
N ALA A 75 -4.18 -18.94 6.74
CA ALA A 75 -4.63 -17.66 7.32
C ALA A 75 -4.38 -17.57 8.85
N VAL A 76 -4.61 -18.67 9.58
CA VAL A 76 -4.34 -18.74 11.03
C VAL A 76 -2.84 -18.66 11.33
N GLN A 77 -1.99 -19.21 10.47
CA GLN A 77 -0.53 -19.12 10.63
C GLN A 77 -0.06 -17.69 10.38
N LEU A 78 -0.58 -17.03 9.34
CA LEU A 78 -0.33 -15.62 9.07
C LEU A 78 -0.76 -14.73 10.24
N PHE A 79 -1.95 -14.96 10.79
CA PHE A 79 -2.44 -14.21 11.96
C PHE A 79 -1.54 -14.43 13.18
N LYS A 80 -1.18 -15.69 13.50
CA LYS A 80 -0.27 -15.99 14.62
C LYS A 80 1.12 -15.38 14.43
N ALA A 81 1.67 -15.42 13.21
CA ALA A 81 2.96 -14.84 12.90
C ALA A 81 2.91 -13.31 13.02
N GLY A 82 1.89 -12.67 12.44
CA GLY A 82 1.66 -11.23 12.58
C GLY A 82 1.41 -10.80 14.02
N TRP A 83 0.73 -11.61 14.83
CA TRP A 83 0.53 -11.36 16.26
C TRP A 83 1.85 -11.38 17.03
N ARG A 84 2.72 -12.37 16.78
CA ARG A 84 4.05 -12.41 17.39
C ARG A 84 4.91 -11.23 16.93
N TYR A 85 4.83 -10.87 15.65
CA TYR A 85 5.56 -9.72 15.10
C TYR A 85 5.08 -8.39 15.73
N MET A 86 3.77 -8.21 15.88
CA MET A 86 3.18 -7.07 16.58
C MET A 86 3.70 -6.98 18.03
N LEU A 87 3.73 -8.10 18.76
CA LEU A 87 4.25 -8.14 20.13
C LEU A 87 5.78 -7.98 20.23
N SER A 88 6.54 -8.34 19.20
CA SER A 88 7.99 -8.13 19.18
C SER A 88 8.38 -6.71 18.76
N ARG A 89 7.48 -5.98 18.10
CA ARG A 89 7.67 -4.62 17.59
C ARG A 89 6.72 -3.61 18.24
N LEU A 90 6.68 -3.62 19.57
CA LEU A 90 5.92 -2.63 20.35
C LEU A 90 6.39 -1.19 20.11
N ASP A 91 7.62 -0.99 19.63
CA ASP A 91 8.12 0.31 19.15
C ASP A 91 7.25 0.86 18.01
N MET A 92 6.89 0.00 17.04
CA MET A 92 6.06 0.36 15.90
C MET A 92 4.61 0.57 16.32
N VAL A 93 4.08 -0.32 17.18
CA VAL A 93 2.72 -0.23 17.72
C VAL A 93 2.55 1.04 18.55
N GLY A 94 3.49 1.33 19.45
CA GLY A 94 3.45 2.52 20.30
C GLY A 94 3.52 3.82 19.51
N ALA A 95 4.40 3.90 18.50
CA ALA A 95 4.49 5.06 17.62
C ALA A 95 3.19 5.28 16.84
N LEU A 96 2.60 4.22 16.28
CA LEU A 96 1.35 4.29 15.53
C LEU A 96 0.15 4.62 16.43
N ALA A 97 0.09 4.00 17.62
CA ALA A 97 -0.92 4.25 18.63
C ALA A 97 -0.90 5.70 19.09
N ALA A 98 0.27 6.28 19.38
CA ALA A 98 0.38 7.68 19.80
C ALA A 98 -0.25 8.64 18.78
N VAL A 99 -0.01 8.41 17.49
CA VAL A 99 -0.58 9.24 16.41
C VAL A 99 -2.09 9.02 16.27
N LEU A 100 -2.54 7.77 16.29
CA LEU A 100 -3.96 7.44 16.24
C LEU A 100 -4.74 7.96 17.44
N VAL A 101 -4.13 7.98 18.63
CA VAL A 101 -4.72 8.58 19.84
C VAL A 101 -4.89 10.09 19.64
N VAL A 102 -3.87 10.80 19.15
CA VAL A 102 -3.97 12.24 18.86
C VAL A 102 -5.08 12.51 17.84
N MET A 103 -5.17 11.69 16.78
CA MET A 103 -6.22 11.83 15.77
C MET A 103 -7.62 11.52 16.31
N GLY A 104 -7.76 10.41 17.04
CA GLY A 104 -9.03 9.96 17.59
C GLY A 104 -9.56 10.92 18.64
N VAL A 105 -8.74 11.23 19.66
CA VAL A 105 -9.11 12.15 20.74
C VAL A 105 -9.29 13.56 20.20
N GLY A 106 -8.39 14.05 19.35
CA GLY A 106 -8.50 15.38 18.74
C GLY A 106 -9.77 15.51 17.90
N GLY A 107 -10.09 14.49 17.10
CA GLY A 107 -11.32 14.41 16.31
C GLY A 107 -12.57 14.35 17.17
N ALA A 108 -12.58 13.56 18.24
CA ALA A 108 -13.72 13.46 19.16
C ALA A 108 -13.96 14.77 19.93
N VAL A 109 -12.90 15.45 20.37
CA VAL A 109 -13.02 16.77 21.00
C VAL A 109 -13.57 17.79 20.01
N LEU A 110 -13.10 17.80 18.76
CA LEU A 110 -13.64 18.67 17.72
C LEU A 110 -15.11 18.37 17.44
N SER A 111 -15.51 17.10 17.32
CA SER A 111 -16.90 16.75 16.96
C SER A 111 -17.91 17.01 18.08
N THR A 112 -17.53 16.75 19.34
CA THR A 112 -18.44 16.87 20.49
C THR A 112 -18.42 18.25 21.13
N ARG A 113 -17.30 18.97 21.04
CA ARG A 113 -17.09 20.24 21.77
C ARG A 113 -16.86 21.45 20.88
N ALA A 114 -16.92 21.34 19.54
CA ALA A 114 -16.69 22.47 18.63
C ALA A 114 -17.47 23.75 19.00
N ALA A 115 -18.74 23.63 19.38
CA ALA A 115 -19.57 24.78 19.73
C ALA A 115 -19.15 25.48 21.03
N SER A 116 -18.43 24.77 21.92
CA SER A 116 -17.93 25.29 23.21
C SER A 116 -16.49 25.82 23.12
N LEU A 117 -15.77 25.48 22.06
CA LEU A 117 -14.40 25.92 21.83
C LEU A 117 -14.39 27.30 21.17
N SER A 118 -13.41 28.12 21.53
CA SER A 118 -13.14 29.33 20.75
C SER A 118 -12.72 28.95 19.33
N VAL A 119 -13.05 29.81 18.36
CA VAL A 119 -12.67 29.60 16.95
C VAL A 119 -11.16 29.35 16.81
N ALA A 120 -10.34 30.10 17.55
CA ALA A 120 -8.89 29.93 17.55
C ALA A 120 -8.47 28.52 18.02
N MET A 121 -9.07 28.01 19.10
CA MET A 121 -8.76 26.67 19.61
C MET A 121 -9.16 25.57 18.63
N SER A 122 -10.33 25.69 18.01
CA SER A 122 -10.80 24.76 16.97
C SER A 122 -9.88 24.71 15.76
N LEU A 123 -9.35 25.87 15.34
CA LEU A 123 -8.35 25.94 14.26
C LEU A 123 -7.04 25.25 14.66
N VAL A 124 -6.51 25.51 15.85
CA VAL A 124 -5.28 24.86 16.33
C VAL A 124 -5.45 23.34 16.38
N MET A 125 -6.55 22.85 16.95
CA MET A 125 -6.84 21.42 17.01
C MET A 125 -6.98 20.79 15.62
N SER A 126 -7.60 21.49 14.67
CA SER A 126 -7.70 21.03 13.28
C SER A 126 -6.32 20.89 12.64
N VAL A 127 -5.44 21.88 12.83
CA VAL A 127 -4.05 21.82 12.34
C VAL A 127 -3.29 20.65 12.98
N VAL A 128 -3.47 20.40 14.27
CA VAL A 128 -2.86 19.26 14.98
C VAL A 128 -3.33 17.93 14.40
N VAL A 129 -4.63 17.76 14.17
CA VAL A 129 -5.20 16.52 13.60
C VAL A 129 -4.71 16.31 12.16
N ILE A 130 -4.63 17.37 11.34
CA ILE A 130 -4.08 17.30 9.98
C ILE A 130 -2.60 16.92 10.01
N ALA A 131 -1.80 17.54 10.87
CA ALA A 131 -0.39 17.22 11.03
C ALA A 131 -0.19 15.76 11.49
N ALA A 132 -1.01 15.29 12.44
CA ALA A 132 -1.01 13.90 12.88
C ALA A 132 -1.40 12.94 11.74
N SER A 133 -2.34 13.31 10.88
CA SER A 133 -2.74 12.52 9.71
C SER A 133 -1.61 12.38 8.68
N VAL A 134 -0.90 13.47 8.39
CA VAL A 134 0.28 13.43 7.50
C VAL A 134 1.39 12.56 8.12
N PHE A 135 1.61 12.70 9.43
CA PHE A 135 2.61 11.90 10.13
C PHE A 135 2.23 10.42 10.22
N TYR A 136 0.94 10.09 10.34
CA TYR A 136 0.40 8.73 10.26
C TYR A 136 0.74 8.08 8.91
N LEU A 137 0.55 8.80 7.81
CA LEU A 137 0.91 8.31 6.47
C LEU A 137 2.42 8.03 6.36
N LEU A 138 3.26 8.91 6.90
CA LEU A 138 4.71 8.68 6.95
C LEU A 138 5.09 7.45 7.78
N LEU A 139 4.39 7.22 8.91
CA LEU A 139 4.58 6.03 9.73
C LEU A 139 4.16 4.76 9.00
N LEU A 140 3.05 4.77 8.26
CA LEU A 140 2.65 3.61 7.46
C LEU A 140 3.72 3.23 6.44
N ILE A 141 4.29 4.20 5.72
CA ILE A 141 5.39 3.95 4.77
C ILE A 141 6.61 3.37 5.49
N ALA A 142 6.96 3.92 6.66
CA ALA A 142 8.07 3.43 7.46
C ALA A 142 7.85 1.99 7.93
N ILE A 143 6.62 1.66 8.33
CA ILE A 143 6.24 0.32 8.76
C ILE A 143 6.32 -0.66 7.59
N VAL A 144 5.80 -0.32 6.40
CA VAL A 144 5.98 -1.16 5.19
C VAL A 144 7.46 -1.42 4.96
N ARG A 145 8.30 -0.37 5.01
CA ARG A 145 9.75 -0.50 4.80
C ARG A 145 10.40 -1.45 5.82
N ILE A 146 10.11 -1.28 7.10
CA ILE A 146 10.65 -2.13 8.16
C ILE A 146 10.21 -3.58 7.98
N VAL A 147 8.92 -3.82 7.73
CA VAL A 147 8.37 -5.16 7.51
C VAL A 147 9.08 -5.83 6.32
N THR A 148 9.31 -5.08 5.24
CA THR A 148 9.99 -5.59 4.04
C THR A 148 11.48 -5.91 4.20
N GLN A 149 12.13 -5.40 5.25
CA GLN A 149 13.56 -5.61 5.54
C GLN A 149 13.82 -6.51 6.74
N SER A 150 12.77 -7.12 7.31
CA SER A 150 12.83 -7.90 8.55
C SER A 150 13.79 -9.11 8.54
N GLY A 151 14.36 -9.47 7.38
CA GLY A 151 15.31 -10.57 7.24
C GLY A 151 16.81 -10.22 7.31
N THR A 152 17.22 -8.94 7.23
CA THR A 152 18.66 -8.59 7.07
C THR A 152 19.27 -7.76 8.18
N GLU A 153 18.49 -6.99 8.94
CA GLU A 153 18.90 -6.33 10.19
C GLU A 153 17.66 -5.61 10.76
N ALA A 154 17.57 -5.45 12.08
CA ALA A 154 16.44 -4.75 12.69
C ALA A 154 16.50 -3.25 12.38
N LEU A 155 15.95 -2.85 11.22
CA LEU A 155 15.88 -1.45 10.80
C LEU A 155 15.16 -0.62 11.88
N LYS A 156 15.84 0.43 12.33
CA LYS A 156 15.30 1.33 13.36
C LYS A 156 14.22 2.22 12.77
N LEU A 157 13.20 2.54 13.58
CA LEU A 157 12.08 3.40 13.16
C LEU A 157 12.56 4.76 12.61
N LYS A 158 13.63 5.33 13.17
CA LYS A 158 14.19 6.61 12.74
C LYS A 158 14.73 6.57 11.30
N GLU A 159 15.42 5.49 10.93
CA GLU A 159 15.99 5.30 9.59
C GLU A 159 14.86 5.07 8.57
N ALA A 160 13.88 4.25 8.94
CA ALA A 160 12.68 4.02 8.14
C ALA A 160 11.90 5.31 7.89
N LEU A 161 11.74 6.16 8.90
CA LEU A 161 11.09 7.46 8.78
C LEU A 161 11.86 8.43 7.88
N HIS A 162 13.19 8.42 7.95
CA HIS A 162 14.02 9.22 7.05
C HIS A 162 13.82 8.80 5.59
N TRP A 163 13.86 7.50 5.31
CA TRP A 163 13.58 6.95 3.98
C TRP A 163 12.14 7.26 3.51
N SER A 164 11.16 7.18 4.43
CA SER A 164 9.75 7.43 4.12
C SER A 164 9.49 8.86 3.67
N LYS A 165 10.22 9.84 4.20
CA LYS A 165 10.09 11.24 3.80
C LYS A 165 10.49 11.46 2.33
N SER A 166 11.57 10.84 1.87
CA SER A 166 12.02 10.98 0.47
C SER A 166 11.16 10.19 -0.52
N HIS A 167 10.45 9.16 -0.05
CA HIS A 167 9.59 8.31 -0.89
C HIS A 167 8.09 8.61 -0.74
N PHE A 168 7.73 9.59 0.08
CA PHE A 168 6.34 9.93 0.41
C PHE A 168 5.49 10.15 -0.84
N PHE A 169 5.94 11.03 -1.75
CA PHE A 169 5.16 11.36 -2.95
C PHE A 169 4.99 10.18 -3.90
N GLY A 170 6.03 9.34 -4.07
CA GLY A 170 5.94 8.18 -4.95
C GLY A 170 5.00 7.11 -4.39
N PHE A 171 5.10 6.82 -3.09
CA PHE A 171 4.19 5.90 -2.40
C PHE A 171 2.75 6.41 -2.43
N PHE A 172 2.55 7.69 -2.13
CA PHE A 172 1.24 8.33 -2.11
C PHE A 172 0.59 8.33 -3.50
N TRP A 173 1.37 8.63 -4.55
CA TRP A 173 0.90 8.59 -5.94
C TRP A 173 0.45 7.21 -6.36
N VAL A 174 1.22 6.16 -6.02
CA VAL A 174 0.85 4.77 -6.28
C VAL A 174 -0.42 4.38 -5.50
N GLY A 175 -0.56 4.87 -4.26
CA GLY A 175 -1.78 4.71 -3.46
C GLY A 175 -3.01 5.34 -4.11
N ILE A 176 -2.90 6.59 -4.60
CA ILE A 176 -3.98 7.28 -5.32
C ILE A 176 -4.38 6.50 -6.57
N LEU A 177 -3.41 6.08 -7.39
CA LEU A 177 -3.69 5.31 -8.60
C LEU A 177 -4.41 4.00 -8.27
N SER A 178 -3.98 3.31 -7.21
CA SER A 178 -4.64 2.07 -6.75
C SER A 178 -6.07 2.34 -6.29
N ALA A 179 -6.30 3.40 -5.52
CA ALA A 179 -7.64 3.79 -5.07
C ALA A 179 -8.56 4.15 -6.24
N LEU A 180 -8.07 4.92 -7.22
CA LEU A 180 -8.83 5.26 -8.42
C LEU A 180 -9.22 4.02 -9.23
N VAL A 181 -8.30 3.07 -9.39
CA VAL A 181 -8.57 1.80 -10.07
C VAL A 181 -9.65 0.99 -9.33
N VAL A 182 -9.60 0.94 -7.99
CA VAL A 182 -10.61 0.26 -7.18
C VAL A 182 -11.96 0.97 -7.27
N PHE A 183 -11.99 2.30 -7.15
CA PHE A 183 -13.22 3.08 -7.25
C PHE A 183 -13.87 2.96 -8.63
N GLY A 184 -13.08 2.93 -9.71
CA GLY A 184 -13.61 2.64 -11.04
C GLY A 184 -14.22 1.24 -11.15
N GLY A 185 -13.63 0.25 -10.47
CA GLY A 185 -14.21 -1.09 -10.37
C GLY A 185 -15.52 -1.09 -9.60
N THR A 186 -15.57 -0.38 -8.46
CA THR A 186 -16.76 -0.27 -7.61
C THR A 186 -17.91 0.48 -8.30
N LEU A 187 -17.59 1.51 -9.10
CA LEU A 187 -18.58 2.26 -9.90
C LEU A 187 -19.34 1.34 -10.86
N LEU A 188 -18.66 0.34 -11.45
CA LEU A 188 -19.33 -0.64 -12.29
C LEU A 188 -20.28 -1.49 -11.43
N PHE A 189 -19.74 -2.15 -10.40
CA PHE A 189 -20.51 -2.84 -9.35
C PHE A 189 -19.59 -3.13 -8.14
N VAL A 190 -20.18 -3.42 -6.98
CA VAL A 190 -19.44 -3.78 -5.76
C VAL A 190 -18.53 -5.01 -5.96
N ILE A 191 -19.03 -6.06 -6.62
CA ILE A 191 -18.27 -7.31 -6.83
C ILE A 191 -17.02 -7.08 -7.69
N PRO A 192 -17.09 -6.45 -8.89
CA PRO A 192 -15.92 -6.01 -9.64
C PRO A 192 -14.93 -5.16 -8.82
N GLY A 193 -15.41 -4.25 -7.96
CA GLY A 193 -14.56 -3.48 -7.05
C GLY A 193 -13.75 -4.36 -6.09
N ILE A 194 -14.37 -5.36 -5.48
CA ILE A 194 -13.70 -6.35 -4.61
C ILE A 194 -12.69 -7.18 -5.41
N ILE A 195 -13.04 -7.59 -6.63
CA ILE A 195 -12.13 -8.37 -7.47
C ILE A 195 -10.86 -7.55 -7.75
N VAL A 196 -11.02 -6.32 -8.20
CA VAL A 196 -9.92 -5.40 -8.52
C VAL A 196 -9.07 -5.08 -7.28
N SER A 197 -9.67 -4.87 -6.11
CA SER A 197 -8.93 -4.56 -4.88
C SER A 197 -7.95 -5.66 -4.48
N ILE A 198 -8.31 -6.93 -4.66
CA ILE A 198 -7.40 -8.06 -4.42
C ILE A 198 -6.23 -8.06 -5.42
N TYR A 199 -6.49 -7.77 -6.70
CA TYR A 199 -5.43 -7.72 -7.72
C TYR A 199 -4.40 -6.60 -7.48
N VAL A 200 -4.85 -5.45 -6.98
CA VAL A 200 -3.98 -4.29 -6.72
C VAL A 200 -3.51 -4.22 -5.25
N TYR A 201 -3.85 -5.21 -4.43
CA TYR A 201 -3.57 -5.24 -2.99
C TYR A 201 -2.08 -5.09 -2.68
N PHE A 202 -1.20 -5.64 -3.53
CA PHE A 202 0.24 -5.66 -3.28
C PHE A 202 1.01 -4.47 -3.88
N THR A 203 0.32 -3.53 -4.53
CA THR A 203 0.96 -2.44 -5.28
C THR A 203 1.95 -1.63 -4.43
N GLN A 204 1.62 -1.35 -3.17
CA GLN A 204 2.50 -0.61 -2.26
C GLN A 204 3.75 -1.41 -1.88
N TYR A 205 3.65 -2.73 -1.68
CA TYR A 205 4.80 -3.59 -1.42
C TYR A 205 5.71 -3.62 -2.63
N VAL A 206 5.15 -3.85 -3.82
CA VAL A 206 5.88 -3.81 -5.09
C VAL A 206 6.65 -2.48 -5.26
N TYR A 207 6.04 -1.34 -4.92
CA TYR A 207 6.75 -0.05 -4.97
C TYR A 207 7.97 -0.02 -4.02
N VAL A 208 7.80 -0.49 -2.79
CA VAL A 208 8.84 -0.44 -1.75
C VAL A 208 9.96 -1.45 -1.99
N THR A 209 9.64 -2.65 -2.47
CA THR A 209 10.60 -3.76 -2.63
C THR A 209 11.19 -3.85 -4.03
N GLU A 210 10.40 -3.59 -5.06
CA GLU A 210 10.82 -3.73 -6.47
C GLU A 210 11.11 -2.37 -7.13
N GLY A 211 10.85 -1.25 -6.44
CA GLY A 211 11.13 0.10 -6.94
C GLY A 211 10.26 0.53 -8.12
N THR A 212 9.29 -0.28 -8.54
CA THR A 212 8.40 0.03 -9.66
C THR A 212 7.42 1.14 -9.28
N ARG A 213 7.01 1.96 -10.26
CA ARG A 213 6.21 3.17 -10.01
C ARG A 213 4.95 3.22 -10.85
N GLY A 214 4.00 4.05 -10.41
CA GLY A 214 2.80 4.38 -11.16
C GLY A 214 2.01 3.13 -11.58
N MET A 215 1.64 3.08 -12.86
CA MET A 215 0.89 1.95 -13.42
C MET A 215 1.71 0.66 -13.47
N ALA A 216 3.03 0.72 -13.60
CA ALA A 216 3.87 -0.48 -13.64
C ALA A 216 3.79 -1.28 -12.32
N ALA A 217 3.74 -0.58 -11.18
CA ALA A 217 3.55 -1.21 -9.88
C ALA A 217 2.20 -1.95 -9.78
N ILE A 218 1.13 -1.36 -10.32
CA ILE A 218 -0.21 -1.95 -10.33
C ILE A 218 -0.21 -3.21 -11.19
N LEU A 219 0.35 -3.14 -12.40
CA LEU A 219 0.41 -4.29 -13.31
C LEU A 219 1.24 -5.44 -12.71
N ARG A 220 2.32 -5.11 -12.01
CA ARG A 220 3.12 -6.09 -11.29
C ARG A 220 2.34 -6.74 -10.13
N SER A 221 1.58 -5.98 -9.34
CA SER A 221 0.66 -6.54 -8.32
C SER A 221 -0.38 -7.48 -8.95
N VAL A 222 -0.94 -7.11 -10.10
CA VAL A 222 -1.90 -7.94 -10.84
C VAL A 222 -1.25 -9.25 -11.29
N GLN A 223 -0.03 -9.19 -11.83
CA GLN A 223 0.73 -10.37 -12.23
C GLN A 223 0.99 -11.32 -11.06
N LEU A 224 1.31 -10.78 -9.88
CA LEU A 224 1.51 -11.58 -8.67
C LEU A 224 0.22 -12.28 -8.24
N SER A 225 -0.90 -11.58 -8.33
CA SER A 225 -2.20 -12.05 -7.83
C SER A 225 -2.98 -12.95 -8.82
N THR A 226 -2.60 -12.93 -10.11
CA THR A 226 -3.26 -13.72 -11.17
C THR A 226 -3.21 -15.22 -10.89
N GLY A 227 -4.36 -15.88 -10.87
CA GLY A 227 -4.46 -17.30 -10.54
C GLY A 227 -4.47 -17.64 -9.04
N TYR A 228 -4.26 -16.64 -8.17
CA TYR A 228 -4.34 -16.81 -6.71
C TYR A 228 -5.49 -16.02 -6.07
N TRP A 229 -6.42 -15.48 -6.86
CA TRP A 229 -7.48 -14.59 -6.38
C TRP A 229 -8.26 -15.17 -5.18
N TRP A 230 -8.73 -16.42 -5.28
CA TRP A 230 -9.50 -17.06 -4.21
C TRP A 230 -8.64 -17.36 -2.97
N ALA A 231 -7.39 -17.75 -3.19
CA ALA A 231 -6.43 -18.02 -2.12
C ALA A 231 -6.11 -16.75 -1.32
N LEU A 232 -6.01 -15.60 -1.99
CA LEU A 232 -5.78 -14.29 -1.38
C LEU A 232 -7.05 -13.79 -0.68
N PHE A 233 -8.19 -13.83 -1.36
CA PHE A 233 -9.46 -13.37 -0.82
C PHE A 233 -9.82 -14.05 0.50
N TRP A 234 -9.81 -15.39 0.55
CA TRP A 234 -10.17 -16.11 1.78
C TRP A 234 -9.19 -15.88 2.93
N ARG A 235 -7.88 -15.76 2.64
CA ARG A 235 -6.88 -15.46 3.68
C ARG A 235 -7.07 -14.06 4.25
N SER A 236 -7.25 -13.07 3.39
CA SER A 236 -7.56 -11.69 3.80
C SER A 236 -8.86 -11.62 4.60
N LEU A 237 -9.89 -12.34 4.17
CA LEU A 237 -11.17 -12.42 4.88
C LEU A 237 -11.04 -13.03 6.28
N VAL A 238 -10.35 -14.17 6.40
CA VAL A 238 -10.15 -14.84 7.70
C VAL A 238 -9.28 -13.99 8.62
N ILE A 239 -8.21 -13.38 8.12
CA ILE A 239 -7.39 -12.45 8.93
C ILE A 239 -8.24 -11.27 9.40
N GLY A 240 -9.06 -10.67 8.51
CA GLY A 240 -9.98 -9.59 8.86
C GLY A 240 -10.99 -10.01 9.94
N LEU A 241 -11.57 -11.21 9.83
CA LEU A 241 -12.52 -11.73 10.81
C LEU A 241 -11.85 -11.99 12.17
N LEU A 242 -10.63 -12.55 12.19
CA LEU A 242 -9.87 -12.74 13.43
C LEU A 242 -9.52 -11.40 14.09
N SER A 243 -9.10 -10.41 13.30
CA SER A 243 -8.87 -9.04 13.79
C SER A 243 -10.15 -8.40 14.33
N PHE A 244 -11.30 -8.64 13.69
CA PHE A 244 -12.60 -8.18 14.18
C PHE A 244 -12.96 -8.82 15.53
N VAL A 245 -12.73 -10.13 15.69
CA VAL A 245 -12.94 -10.82 16.97
C VAL A 245 -12.09 -10.20 18.10
N VAL A 246 -10.85 -9.81 17.81
CA VAL A 246 -9.99 -9.09 18.78
C VAL A 246 -10.56 -7.72 19.16
N MET A 247 -11.27 -7.04 18.25
CA MET A 247 -11.91 -5.75 18.53
C MET A 247 -13.20 -5.87 19.35
N ILE A 248 -13.90 -7.02 19.35
CA ILE A 248 -15.19 -7.16 20.06
C ILE A 248 -15.09 -6.74 21.54
N PRO A 249 -14.13 -7.23 22.36
CA PRO A 249 -14.00 -6.81 23.75
C PRO A 249 -13.78 -5.30 23.90
N VAL A 250 -13.02 -4.68 23.00
CA VAL A 250 -12.75 -3.23 23.00
C VAL A 250 -14.06 -2.46 22.78
N LEU A 251 -14.84 -2.85 21.77
CA LEU A 251 -16.12 -2.24 21.45
C LEU A 251 -17.13 -2.40 22.60
N VAL A 252 -17.15 -3.56 23.25
CA VAL A 252 -18.02 -3.80 24.42
C VAL A 252 -17.61 -2.90 25.58
N ILE A 253 -16.32 -2.81 25.91
CA ILE A 253 -15.81 -1.93 26.98
C ILE A 253 -16.18 -0.47 26.70
N GLN A 254 -16.01 -0.01 25.46
CA GLN A 254 -16.37 1.34 25.04
C GLN A 254 -17.87 1.61 25.24
N LYS A 255 -18.74 0.71 24.76
CA LYS A 255 -20.20 0.88 24.93
C LYS A 255 -20.66 0.82 26.38
N VAL A 256 -20.05 -0.03 27.20
CA VAL A 256 -20.33 -0.07 28.65
C VAL A 256 -19.89 1.24 29.31
N ALA A 257 -18.69 1.74 28.99
CA ALA A 257 -18.20 3.01 29.53
C ALA A 257 -19.07 4.20 29.11
N GLU A 258 -19.51 4.26 27.85
CA GLU A 258 -20.45 5.28 27.35
C GLU A 258 -21.75 5.31 28.16
N ASN A 259 -22.31 4.14 28.49
CA ASN A 259 -23.57 4.06 29.23
C ASN A 259 -23.43 4.36 30.73
N MET A 260 -22.26 4.15 31.32
CA MET A 260 -22.02 4.32 32.76
C MET A 260 -21.51 5.72 33.13
N THR A 261 -21.10 6.52 32.16
CA THR A 261 -20.37 7.77 32.42
C THR A 261 -21.02 8.96 31.74
N ALA A 262 -20.89 10.14 32.36
CA ALA A 262 -21.40 11.36 31.76
C ALA A 262 -20.68 11.62 30.40
N PRO A 263 -21.36 12.21 29.40
CA PRO A 263 -20.79 12.50 28.08
C PRO A 263 -19.46 13.28 28.06
N ASP A 264 -19.12 13.96 29.15
CA ASP A 264 -17.91 14.79 29.27
C ASP A 264 -16.83 14.21 30.17
N SER A 265 -16.97 12.94 30.56
CA SER A 265 -16.06 12.26 31.46
C SER A 265 -14.73 11.90 30.80
N TYR A 266 -13.64 11.96 31.58
CA TYR A 266 -12.32 11.51 31.16
C TYR A 266 -12.28 10.03 30.75
N THR A 267 -13.24 9.23 31.21
CA THR A 267 -13.40 7.81 30.87
C THR A 267 -13.64 7.60 29.38
N MET A 268 -14.38 8.50 28.71
CA MET A 268 -14.60 8.39 27.25
C MET A 268 -13.29 8.56 26.46
N LEU A 269 -12.47 9.53 26.86
CA LEU A 269 -11.16 9.77 26.24
C LEU A 269 -10.20 8.58 26.46
N LEU A 270 -10.23 7.99 27.65
CA LEU A 270 -9.41 6.82 27.98
C LEU A 270 -9.82 5.59 27.16
N THR A 271 -11.12 5.30 27.06
CA THR A 271 -11.60 4.18 26.24
C THR A 271 -11.31 4.37 24.76
N GLN A 272 -11.40 5.61 24.26
CA GLN A 272 -11.04 5.91 22.88
C GLN A 272 -9.54 5.74 22.65
N ALA A 273 -8.69 6.22 23.56
CA ALA A 273 -7.25 6.05 23.44
C ALA A 273 -6.85 4.56 23.44
N PHE A 274 -7.51 3.75 24.28
CA PHE A 274 -7.34 2.31 24.31
C PHE A 274 -7.74 1.63 22.99
N GLU A 275 -8.88 2.03 22.41
CA GLU A 275 -9.32 1.54 21.10
C GLU A 275 -8.27 1.81 20.00
N GLN A 276 -7.73 3.02 19.97
CA GLN A 276 -6.69 3.41 19.00
C GLN A 276 -5.39 2.62 19.18
N ALA A 277 -5.02 2.30 20.42
CA ALA A 277 -3.86 1.46 20.71
C ALA A 277 -4.04 0.02 20.21
N VAL A 278 -5.21 -0.58 20.40
CA VAL A 278 -5.51 -1.92 19.87
C VAL A 278 -5.54 -1.91 18.35
N SER A 279 -6.18 -0.89 17.76
CA SER A 279 -6.22 -0.69 16.30
C SER A 279 -4.82 -0.59 15.70
N ALA A 280 -3.92 0.16 16.32
CA ALA A 280 -2.52 0.27 15.90
C ALA A 280 -1.81 -1.09 15.84
N GLY A 281 -2.02 -1.94 16.85
CA GLY A 281 -1.48 -3.30 16.87
C GLY A 281 -1.99 -4.14 15.70
N LEU A 282 -3.30 -4.09 15.45
CA LEU A 282 -3.92 -4.81 14.33
C LEU A 282 -3.42 -4.33 12.97
N VAL A 283 -3.16 -3.03 12.79
CA VAL A 283 -2.55 -2.50 11.56
C VAL A 283 -1.16 -3.13 11.32
N VAL A 284 -0.29 -3.14 12.33
CA VAL A 284 1.05 -3.75 12.22
C VAL A 284 0.96 -5.25 11.89
N LEU A 285 0.03 -5.97 12.53
CA LEU A 285 -0.24 -7.38 12.26
C LEU A 285 -0.65 -7.61 10.80
N ILE A 286 -1.63 -6.82 10.31
CA ILE A 286 -2.16 -6.95 8.95
C ILE A 286 -1.10 -6.63 7.92
N MET A 287 -0.29 -5.59 8.14
CA MET A 287 0.81 -5.23 7.24
C MET A 287 1.86 -6.32 7.16
N PHE A 288 2.21 -6.94 8.29
CA PHE A 288 3.11 -8.10 8.30
C PHE A 288 2.52 -9.28 7.51
N ALA A 289 1.28 -9.65 7.79
CA ALA A 289 0.62 -10.77 7.10
C ALA A 289 0.50 -10.54 5.58
N ALA A 290 0.19 -9.31 5.16
CA ALA A 290 0.13 -8.89 3.77
C ALA A 290 1.50 -8.98 3.09
N TYR A 291 2.56 -8.53 3.78
CA TYR A 291 3.93 -8.66 3.26
C TYR A 291 4.36 -10.13 3.12
N THR A 292 4.04 -11.00 4.09
CA THR A 292 4.34 -12.43 3.97
C THR A 292 3.67 -13.04 2.74
N LEU A 293 2.39 -12.74 2.49
CA LEU A 293 1.70 -13.17 1.28
C LEU A 293 2.38 -12.64 0.00
N TYR A 294 2.72 -11.35 -0.01
CA TYR A 294 3.46 -10.74 -1.10
C TYR A 294 4.79 -11.46 -1.36
N GLN A 295 5.57 -11.74 -0.31
CA GLN A 295 6.89 -12.36 -0.39
C GLN A 295 6.82 -13.75 -1.01
N HIS A 296 5.87 -14.60 -0.57
CA HIS A 296 5.67 -15.92 -1.16
C HIS A 296 5.31 -15.85 -2.65
N LEU A 297 4.45 -14.90 -3.04
CA LEU A 297 4.11 -14.70 -4.45
C LEU A 297 5.27 -14.15 -5.27
N ALA A 298 6.06 -13.24 -4.71
CA ALA A 298 7.23 -12.65 -5.35
C ALA A 298 8.35 -13.69 -5.58
N ILE A 299 8.58 -14.58 -4.61
CA ILE A 299 9.51 -15.72 -4.75
C ILE A 299 9.01 -16.68 -5.84
N ALA A 300 7.72 -17.00 -5.84
CA ALA A 300 7.14 -17.91 -6.83
C ALA A 300 7.10 -17.30 -8.25
N ARG A 301 7.12 -15.96 -8.36
CA ARG A 301 7.05 -15.23 -9.63
C ARG A 301 8.03 -14.06 -9.66
N PRO A 302 9.34 -14.32 -9.83
CA PRO A 302 10.35 -13.29 -9.90
C PRO A 302 10.08 -12.28 -11.02
N VAL A 303 10.71 -11.10 -10.93
CA VAL A 303 10.59 -10.07 -11.97
C VAL A 303 11.14 -10.62 -13.29
N GLY A 304 10.41 -10.41 -14.39
CA GLY A 304 10.83 -10.83 -15.73
C GLY A 304 10.45 -12.27 -16.13
N THR A 305 9.92 -13.10 -15.23
CA THR A 305 9.59 -14.51 -15.57
C THR A 305 8.20 -14.72 -16.16
N ASN A 306 7.30 -13.73 -16.04
CA ASN A 306 5.91 -13.84 -16.54
C ASN A 306 5.76 -13.11 -17.87
N THR A 307 5.33 -13.84 -18.91
CA THR A 307 5.06 -13.29 -20.25
C THR A 307 3.67 -12.67 -20.40
N SER A 308 2.74 -12.97 -19.49
CA SER A 308 1.39 -12.38 -19.52
C SER A 308 1.38 -11.01 -18.84
N VAL A 309 1.65 -9.95 -19.61
CA VAL A 309 1.45 -8.58 -19.14
C VAL A 309 -0.05 -8.23 -19.25
N PRO A 310 -0.74 -7.95 -18.14
CA PRO A 310 -2.13 -7.54 -18.23
C PRO A 310 -2.25 -6.22 -18.99
N ALA A 311 -3.30 -6.09 -19.81
CA ALA A 311 -3.47 -4.92 -20.68
C ALA A 311 -3.62 -3.63 -19.86
N SER A 312 -2.62 -2.76 -19.95
CA SER A 312 -2.53 -1.53 -19.14
C SER A 312 -3.70 -0.56 -19.34
N TRP A 313 -4.31 -0.56 -20.54
CA TRP A 313 -5.45 0.30 -20.85
C TRP A 313 -6.68 0.01 -19.99
N LYS A 314 -6.90 -1.25 -19.57
CA LYS A 314 -8.04 -1.62 -18.71
C LYS A 314 -7.97 -0.90 -17.37
N TYR A 315 -6.78 -0.86 -16.77
CA TYR A 315 -6.55 -0.19 -15.49
C TYR A 315 -6.51 1.33 -15.62
N LYS A 316 -6.04 1.86 -16.75
CA LYS A 316 -6.17 3.29 -17.05
C LYS A 316 -7.64 3.72 -17.19
N ALA A 317 -8.46 2.91 -17.88
CA ALA A 317 -9.90 3.15 -18.02
C ALA A 317 -10.61 3.09 -16.65
N LEU A 318 -10.30 2.09 -15.83
CA LEU A 318 -10.81 2.01 -14.45
C LEU A 318 -10.38 3.23 -13.63
N ALA A 319 -9.12 3.68 -13.72
CA ALA A 319 -8.67 4.87 -13.00
C ALA A 319 -9.48 6.12 -13.39
N TRP A 320 -9.75 6.33 -14.69
CA TRP A 320 -10.61 7.42 -15.17
C TRP A 320 -12.05 7.30 -14.68
N LEU A 321 -12.64 6.10 -14.71
CA LEU A 321 -13.95 5.86 -14.12
C LEU A 321 -13.96 6.17 -12.61
N GLY A 322 -12.89 5.86 -11.89
CA GLY A 322 -12.74 6.22 -10.48
C GLY A 322 -12.74 7.73 -10.25
N VAL A 323 -12.08 8.50 -11.11
CA VAL A 323 -12.13 9.98 -11.06
C VAL A 323 -13.57 10.46 -11.25
N LEU A 324 -14.27 9.94 -12.26
CA LEU A 324 -15.67 10.28 -12.52
C LEU A 324 -16.58 9.92 -11.34
N PHE A 325 -16.34 8.79 -10.69
CA PHE A 325 -17.10 8.38 -9.51
C PHE A 325 -16.90 9.34 -8.34
N ILE A 326 -15.67 9.76 -8.06
CA ILE A 326 -15.38 10.73 -6.99
C ILE A 326 -16.07 12.07 -7.30
N LEU A 327 -15.99 12.55 -8.54
CA LEU A 327 -16.67 13.78 -8.95
C LEU A 327 -18.19 13.68 -8.79
N LEU A 328 -18.78 12.55 -9.18
CA LEU A 328 -20.21 12.29 -8.98
C LEU A 328 -20.59 12.34 -7.49
N LEU A 329 -19.81 11.75 -6.60
CA LEU A 329 -20.06 11.79 -5.16
C LEU A 329 -19.99 13.22 -4.59
N ILE A 330 -19.03 14.02 -5.05
CA ILE A 330 -18.90 15.43 -4.65
C ILE A 330 -20.13 16.22 -5.10
N ILE A 331 -20.56 16.04 -6.36
CA ILE A 331 -21.75 16.72 -6.91
C ILE A 331 -23.02 16.33 -6.14
N LEU A 332 -23.22 15.03 -5.87
CA LEU A 332 -24.37 14.54 -5.11
C LEU A 332 -24.36 15.07 -3.68
N SER A 333 -23.20 15.09 -3.02
CA SER A 333 -23.06 15.66 -1.67
C SER A 333 -23.37 17.15 -1.65
N ALA A 334 -22.92 17.92 -2.64
CA ALA A 334 -23.23 19.34 -2.75
C ALA A 334 -24.73 19.57 -3.01
N ALA A 335 -25.33 18.80 -3.93
CA ALA A 335 -26.75 18.87 -4.22
C ALA A 335 -27.61 18.53 -2.99
N TYR A 336 -27.22 17.52 -2.22
CA TYR A 336 -27.87 17.16 -0.96
C TYR A 336 -27.82 18.31 0.06
N SER A 337 -26.65 18.94 0.23
CA SER A 337 -26.50 20.06 1.16
C SER A 337 -27.33 21.29 0.79
N VAL A 338 -27.56 21.53 -0.51
CA VAL A 338 -28.43 22.61 -1.01
C VAL A 338 -29.92 22.26 -0.85
N TYR A 339 -30.29 20.98 -0.93
CA TYR A 339 -31.67 20.55 -0.73
C TYR A 339 -32.12 20.66 0.74
N GLU A 340 -31.20 20.47 1.70
CA GLU A 340 -31.48 20.61 3.13
C GLU A 340 -31.48 22.08 3.62
N SER A 341 -30.92 23.03 2.86
CA SER A 341 -30.86 24.46 3.21
C SER A 341 -32.07 25.25 2.74
#